data_AF-A0A7X2Z9E2-F1
#
_entry.id   AF-A0A7X2Z9E2-F1
#
_cell.length_a   1.000
_cell.length_b   1.000
_cell.length_c   1.000
_cell.angle_alpha   90.00
_cell.angle_beta   90.00
_cell.angle_gamma   90.00
#
_symmetry.space_group_name_H-M   'P 1'
#
loop_
_entity.id
_entity.type
_entity.pdbx_description
1 polymer ?
#
loop_
_entity_poly.entity_id
_entity_poly.type
_entity_poly.pdbx_seq_one_letter_code
_entity_poly.pdbx_strand_id
1 'polypeptide(L)'
;MEVNITEASMTHSKEDGYLGRVVFGVTGQQSAYELTLQSKNARDWSYSLSFTASSGKEEDIYVVESRLEEDDELFDALVDAAMQNLQS
;
A
#
# COMPACT_ATOMS: atom_id res chain seq x y z
N MET A 1 -14.96 -0.29 -3.77
CA MET A 1 -14.69 0.88 -2.90
C MET A 1 -13.74 1.79 -3.65
N GLU A 2 -13.82 3.09 -3.47
CA GLU A 2 -12.87 4.03 -4.10
C GLU A 2 -11.75 4.35 -3.11
N VAL A 3 -10.50 4.08 -3.51
CA VAL A 3 -9.30 4.42 -2.76
C VAL A 3 -8.76 5.77 -3.22
N ASN A 4 -8.33 6.59 -2.26
CA ASN A 4 -7.75 7.90 -2.51
C ASN A 4 -6.33 7.90 -1.95
N ILE A 5 -5.34 7.83 -2.84
CA ILE A 5 -3.92 7.84 -2.46
C ILE A 5 -3.54 9.26 -2.06
N THR A 6 -3.05 9.44 -0.84
CA THR A 6 -2.60 10.73 -0.31
C THR A 6 -1.10 10.88 -0.34
N GLU A 7 -0.35 9.79 -0.13
CA GLU A 7 1.10 9.78 -0.23
C GLU A 7 1.57 8.48 -0.89
N ALA A 8 2.58 8.56 -1.74
CA ALA A 8 3.23 7.39 -2.30
C ALA A 8 4.73 7.68 -2.43
N SER A 9 5.55 6.72 -2.04
CA SER A 9 7.00 6.83 -2.11
C SER A 9 7.59 5.47 -2.38
N MET A 10 8.68 5.43 -3.14
CA MET A 10 9.45 4.21 -3.37
C MET A 10 10.93 4.53 -3.25
N THR A 11 11.64 3.65 -2.58
CA THR A 11 13.09 3.66 -2.45
C THR A 11 13.64 2.34 -2.96
N HIS A 12 14.85 2.37 -3.53
CA HIS A 12 15.53 1.17 -3.98
C HIS A 12 16.96 1.10 -3.46
N SER A 13 17.29 -0.01 -2.81
CA SER A 13 18.58 -0.26 -2.18
C SER A 13 19.11 -1.64 -2.59
N LYS A 14 20.44 -1.79 -2.69
CA LYS A 14 21.06 -3.08 -3.05
C LYS A 14 20.81 -4.20 -2.02
N GLU A 15 20.66 -3.83 -0.75
CA GLU A 15 20.42 -4.78 0.34
C GLU A 15 18.94 -5.14 0.44
N ASP A 16 18.08 -4.13 0.46
CA ASP A 16 16.64 -4.30 0.70
C ASP A 16 15.80 -4.56 -0.54
N GLY A 17 16.29 -4.19 -1.73
CA GLY A 17 15.51 -4.17 -2.97
C GLY A 17 14.65 -2.92 -3.05
N TYR A 18 13.43 -3.07 -3.55
CA TYR A 18 12.39 -2.05 -3.60
C TYR A 18 11.63 -2.03 -2.27
N LEU A 19 11.56 -0.85 -1.66
CA LEU A 19 10.75 -0.59 -0.48
C LEU A 19 9.84 0.61 -0.78
N GLY A 20 8.56 0.31 -0.92
CA GLY A 20 7.49 1.24 -1.20
C GLY A 20 6.64 1.51 0.03
N ARG A 21 6.06 2.70 0.08
CA ARG A 21 5.08 3.10 1.09
C ARG A 21 3.99 3.90 0.42
N VAL A 22 2.74 3.47 0.61
CA VAL A 22 1.56 4.11 0.07
C VAL A 22 0.59 4.39 1.20
N VAL A 23 0.24 5.66 1.37
CA VAL A 23 -0.81 6.09 2.30
C VAL A 23 -2.06 6.41 1.50
N PHE A 24 -3.19 5.80 1.86
CA PHE A 24 -4.45 6.03 1.18
C PHE A 24 -5.64 5.99 2.15
N GLY A 25 -6.70 6.71 1.79
CA GLY A 25 -8.01 6.63 2.45
C GLY A 25 -8.98 5.80 1.62
N VAL A 26 -9.96 5.17 2.27
CA VAL A 26 -11.05 4.44 1.60
C VAL A 26 -12.34 5.23 1.76
N THR A 27 -13.03 5.51 0.66
CA THR A 27 -14.29 6.27 0.69
C THR A 27 -15.33 5.56 1.56
N GLY A 28 -15.86 6.28 2.56
CA GLY A 28 -16.81 5.75 3.55
C GLY A 28 -16.15 5.28 4.86
N GLN A 29 -14.83 5.27 4.94
CA GLN A 29 -14.08 4.98 6.16
C GLN A 29 -13.39 6.25 6.66
N GLN A 30 -13.29 6.43 7.98
CA GLN A 30 -12.64 7.59 8.58
C GLN A 30 -11.13 7.41 8.74
N SER A 31 -10.65 6.18 8.65
CA SER A 31 -9.25 5.82 8.85
C SER A 31 -8.46 5.91 7.56
N ALA A 32 -7.21 6.35 7.66
CA ALA A 32 -6.22 6.23 6.60
C ALA A 32 -5.32 5.02 6.86
N TYR A 33 -4.90 4.40 5.76
CA TYR A 33 -4.13 3.17 5.73
C TYR A 33 -2.73 3.44 5.20
N GLU A 34 -1.75 2.75 5.75
CA GLU A 34 -0.39 2.69 5.24
C GLU A 34 -0.12 1.27 4.76
N LEU A 35 0.15 1.15 3.45
CA LEU A 35 0.62 -0.06 2.81
C LEU A 35 2.12 0.05 2.59
N THR A 36 2.87 -0.82 3.26
CA THR A 36 4.29 -1.02 3.00
C THR A 36 4.44 -2.11 1.95
N LEU A 37 5.20 -1.84 0.90
CA LEU A 37 5.47 -2.74 -0.21
C LEU A 37 6.96 -3.11 -0.20
N GLN A 38 7.28 -4.38 -0.36
CA GLN A 38 8.66 -4.84 -0.46
C GLN A 38 8.82 -5.82 -1.62
N SER A 39 9.86 -5.64 -2.44
CA SER A 39 10.23 -6.59 -3.48
C SER A 39 11.73 -6.61 -3.71
N LYS A 40 12.31 -7.80 -3.96
CA LYS A 40 13.73 -7.91 -4.35
C LYS A 40 13.96 -7.67 -5.85
N ASN A 41 12.94 -7.87 -6.67
CA ASN A 41 13.07 -7.97 -8.13
C ASN A 41 12.02 -7.15 -8.91
N ALA A 42 11.13 -6.42 -8.20
CA ALA A 42 9.96 -5.74 -8.76
C ALA A 42 8.98 -6.66 -9.52
N ARG A 43 8.99 -7.96 -9.22
CA ARG A 43 8.08 -8.97 -9.80
C ARG A 43 7.24 -9.63 -8.72
N ASP A 44 7.87 -9.99 -7.61
CA ASP A 44 7.23 -10.58 -6.46
C ASP A 44 7.17 -9.54 -5.34
N TRP A 45 5.96 -9.15 -4.96
CA TRP A 45 5.73 -8.14 -3.93
C TRP A 45 5.18 -8.79 -2.67
N SER A 46 5.81 -8.48 -1.55
CA SER A 46 5.22 -8.68 -0.22
C SER A 46 4.69 -7.35 0.25
N TYR A 47 3.60 -7.37 1.01
CA TYR A 47 3.04 -6.15 1.57
C TYR A 47 2.71 -6.31 3.05
N SER A 48 2.52 -5.17 3.72
CA SER A 48 1.98 -5.10 5.07
C SER A 48 1.06 -3.90 5.16
N LEU A 49 -0.15 -4.09 5.68
CA LEU A 49 -1.14 -3.05 5.86
C LEU A 49 -1.20 -2.63 7.32
N SER A 50 -1.30 -1.33 7.58
CA SER A 50 -1.48 -0.78 8.93
C SER A 50 -2.30 0.50 8.90
N PHE A 51 -2.80 0.94 10.06
CA PHE A 51 -3.45 2.24 10.18
C PHE A 51 -2.40 3.33 10.38
N THR A 52 -2.53 4.46 9.68
CA THR A 52 -1.65 5.62 9.90
C THR A 52 -1.88 6.29 11.25
N ALA A 53 -3.08 6.17 11.80
CA ALA A 53 -3.47 6.66 13.11
C ALA A 53 -3.93 5.51 14.01
N SER A 54 -3.61 5.55 15.30
CA SER A 54 -3.82 4.47 16.28
C SER A 54 -5.29 4.16 16.62
N SER A 55 -6.27 4.40 15.73
CA SER A 55 -7.70 4.28 16.04
C SER A 55 -8.54 3.73 14.88
N GLY A 56 -8.01 2.76 14.14
CA GLY A 56 -8.81 1.96 13.22
C GLY A 56 -9.51 0.79 13.92
N LYS A 57 -10.64 0.33 13.36
CA LYS A 57 -11.28 -0.92 13.80
C LYS A 57 -10.64 -2.10 13.06
N GLU A 58 -10.42 -3.21 13.76
CA GLU A 58 -9.89 -4.44 13.15
C GLU A 58 -10.75 -4.95 11.99
N GLU A 59 -12.07 -4.71 12.01
CA GLU A 59 -12.94 -5.05 10.88
C GLU A 59 -12.59 -4.26 9.61
N ASP A 60 -12.18 -3.00 9.74
CA ASP A 60 -11.89 -2.16 8.58
C ASP A 60 -10.57 -2.59 7.91
N ILE A 61 -9.55 -2.98 8.70
CA ILE A 61 -8.29 -3.47 8.13
C ILE A 61 -8.51 -4.78 7.39
N TYR A 62 -9.30 -5.70 7.96
CA TYR A 62 -9.58 -7.00 7.35
C TYR A 62 -10.32 -6.85 6.00
N VAL A 63 -11.24 -5.89 5.90
CA VAL A 63 -11.93 -5.60 4.64
C VAL A 63 -10.97 -5.09 3.57
N VAL A 64 -10.02 -4.22 3.95
CA VAL A 64 -9.01 -3.73 3.01
C VAL A 64 -8.02 -4.83 2.64
N GLU A 65 -7.57 -5.67 3.59
CA GLU A 65 -6.70 -6.81 3.31
C GLU A 65 -7.35 -7.81 2.35
N SER A 66 -8.56 -8.27 2.64
CA SER A 66 -9.32 -9.16 1.73
C SER A 66 -9.45 -8.55 0.35
N ARG A 67 -9.65 -7.24 0.26
CA ARG A 67 -9.75 -6.57 -1.04
C ARG A 67 -8.43 -6.55 -1.79
N LEU A 68 -7.30 -6.30 -1.12
CA LEU A 68 -5.98 -6.34 -1.74
C LEU A 68 -5.64 -7.75 -2.25
N GLU A 69 -6.13 -8.80 -1.57
CA GLU A 69 -5.95 -10.19 -2.00
C GLU A 69 -6.87 -10.59 -3.16
N GLU A 70 -8.10 -10.07 -3.22
CA GLU A 70 -9.09 -10.43 -4.24
C GLU A 70 -9.04 -9.55 -5.51
N ASP A 71 -8.41 -8.38 -5.43
CA ASP A 71 -8.38 -7.36 -6.48
C ASP A 71 -6.93 -7.01 -6.87
N ASP A 72 -6.35 -7.86 -7.73
CA ASP A 72 -5.01 -7.64 -8.29
C ASP A 72 -4.88 -6.25 -8.96
N GLU A 73 -5.94 -5.74 -9.61
CA GLU A 73 -5.89 -4.42 -10.26
C GLU A 73 -5.71 -3.28 -9.25
N LEU A 74 -6.36 -3.39 -8.08
CA LEU A 74 -6.16 -2.45 -6.98
C LEU A 74 -4.73 -2.55 -6.44
N PHE A 75 -4.24 -3.77 -6.20
CA PHE A 75 -2.90 -3.97 -5.66
C PHE A 75 -1.83 -3.42 -6.62
N ASP A 76 -1.93 -3.76 -7.91
CA ASP A 76 -1.04 -3.26 -8.96
C ASP A 76 -1.09 -1.73 -9.04
N ALA A 77 -2.27 -1.11 -8.95
CA ALA A 77 -2.39 0.35 -8.97
C ALA A 77 -1.65 1.02 -7.79
N LEU A 78 -1.63 0.39 -6.61
CA LEU A 78 -0.89 0.90 -5.45
C LEU A 78 0.61 0.72 -5.62
N VAL A 79 1.05 -0.42 -6.18
CA VAL A 79 2.46 -0.66 -6.54
C VAL A 79 2.92 0.36 -7.57
N ASP A 80 2.15 0.58 -8.63
CA ASP A 80 2.43 1.57 -9.67
C ASP A 80 2.53 2.99 -9.09
N ALA A 81 1.60 3.38 -8.22
CA ALA A 81 1.64 4.68 -7.57
C ALA A 81 2.94 4.90 -6.77
N ALA A 82 3.42 3.86 -6.08
CA ALA A 82 4.69 3.92 -5.38
C ALA A 82 5.86 3.98 -6.37
N MET A 83 5.89 3.11 -7.39
CA MET A 83 6.94 3.03 -8.40
C MET A 83 7.10 4.33 -9.22
N GLN A 84 6.00 5.04 -9.50
CA GLN A 84 6.04 6.36 -10.13
C GLN A 84 6.79 7.41 -9.30
N ASN A 85 6.88 7.20 -7.98
CA ASN A 85 7.60 8.06 -7.03
C ASN A 85 8.96 7.47 -6.62
N LEU A 86 9.51 6.53 -7.41
CA LEU A 86 10.86 6.01 -7.20
C LEU A 86 11.88 7.14 -7.40
N GLN A 87 12.46 7.62 -6.30
CA GLN A 87 13.57 8.56 -6.37
C GLN A 87 14.84 7.79 -6.77
N SER A 88 15.41 8.16 -7.91
CA SER A 88 16.60 7.55 -8.54
C SER A 88 17.90 8.01 -7.90
#